data_AF-A0A7C0V5K6-F1
#
_entry.id   AF-A0A7C0V5K6-F1
#
_cell.length_a   1.000
_cell.length_b   1.000
_cell.length_c   1.000
_cell.angle_alpha   90.00
_cell.angle_beta   90.00
_cell.angle_gamma   90.00
#
_symmetry.space_group_name_H-M   'P 1'
#
loop_
_entity.id
_entity.type
_entity.pdbx_description
1 polymer ?
#
loop_
_entity_poly.entity_id
_entity_poly.type
_entity_poly.pdbx_seq_one_letter_code
_entity_poly.pdbx_strand_id
1 'polypeptide(L)'
;QKVELRLLRRLFTQDEAEFFLQMSPMLETPAQVAGRLERPEDEVAERMEAMAKKGLLFRLRRPDTVKYAAIPYVVGIFEFQLPRIDAELARDMETYYQLAFGRTIQAHKTPVMRTVPVNRELVSKWPVAPYEDVLKILEDQKTIALADCICRKTARLAGRGCDKPLETCLVFGSHADYYVENGMGRYITVEEAKAVARRSEEAGLVMQPFNSQKVGGMCSCCGDCCGVLRSLKLQPKPAEAVQSNYFAVVDEELCAGCETCVERCQMEAVAVAEDVAVIDLDRCIGCGLCVTTCPTEAMRLERKPEEELYVPPKSGMETYLNIAIERGKL
;
A
#
# COMPACT_ATOMS: atom_id res chain seq x y z
N GLN A 1 -20.03 6.16 -21.33
CA GLN A 1 -19.24 4.90 -21.42
C GLN A 1 -18.76 4.53 -20.02
N LYS A 2 -18.84 3.26 -19.62
CA LYS A 2 -18.36 2.78 -18.30
C LYS A 2 -16.87 3.10 -18.12
N VAL A 3 -16.49 3.63 -16.96
CA VAL A 3 -15.11 4.12 -16.69
C VAL A 3 -14.09 2.98 -16.75
N GLU A 4 -14.48 1.78 -16.34
CA GLU A 4 -13.67 0.56 -16.38
C GLU A 4 -13.22 0.24 -17.81
N LEU A 5 -14.12 0.39 -18.79
CA LEU A 5 -13.79 0.16 -20.20
C LEU A 5 -12.86 1.22 -20.77
N ARG A 6 -12.96 2.47 -20.30
CA ARG A 6 -12.02 3.54 -20.70
C ARG A 6 -10.62 3.24 -20.16
N LEU A 7 -10.53 2.88 -18.89
CA LEU A 7 -9.28 2.48 -18.24
C LEU A 7 -8.64 1.28 -18.97
N LEU A 8 -9.41 0.22 -19.23
CA LEU A 8 -8.89 -0.95 -19.93
C LEU A 8 -8.40 -0.63 -21.34
N ARG A 9 -9.11 0.19 -22.12
CA ARG A 9 -8.65 0.59 -23.46
C ARG A 9 -7.42 1.49 -23.48
N ARG A 10 -7.22 2.28 -22.41
CA ARG A 10 -5.99 3.07 -22.23
C ARG A 10 -4.79 2.17 -21.90
N LEU A 11 -5.03 1.14 -21.11
CA LEU A 11 -3.97 0.25 -20.61
C LEU A 11 -3.64 -0.87 -21.58
N PHE A 12 -4.63 -1.42 -22.28
CA PHE A 12 -4.50 -2.60 -23.13
C PHE A 12 -4.95 -2.29 -24.57
N THR A 13 -4.20 -2.80 -25.53
CA THR A 13 -4.77 -3.17 -26.83
C THR A 13 -5.67 -4.40 -26.65
N GLN A 14 -6.59 -4.65 -27.59
CA GLN A 14 -7.45 -5.84 -27.52
C GLN A 14 -6.61 -7.13 -27.44
N ASP A 15 -5.59 -7.18 -28.28
CA ASP A 15 -4.65 -8.28 -28.38
C ASP A 15 -3.89 -8.51 -27.05
N GLU A 16 -3.48 -7.44 -26.35
CA GLU A 16 -2.82 -7.54 -25.03
C GLU A 16 -3.81 -8.01 -23.96
N ALA A 17 -5.07 -7.58 -24.03
CA ALA A 17 -6.09 -8.02 -23.09
C ALA A 17 -6.39 -9.52 -23.24
N GLU A 18 -6.52 -10.00 -24.48
CA GLU A 18 -6.71 -11.42 -24.79
C GLU A 18 -5.53 -12.25 -24.28
N PHE A 19 -4.29 -11.80 -24.51
CA PHE A 19 -3.09 -12.46 -23.98
C PHE A 19 -3.04 -12.44 -22.45
N PHE A 20 -3.35 -11.30 -21.82
CA PHE A 20 -3.36 -11.17 -20.35
C PHE A 20 -4.33 -12.15 -19.68
N LEU A 21 -5.48 -12.43 -20.30
CA LEU A 21 -6.45 -13.39 -19.78
C LEU A 21 -5.94 -14.84 -19.77
N GLN A 22 -4.89 -15.13 -20.55
CA GLN A 22 -4.24 -16.44 -20.57
C GLN A 22 -3.05 -16.56 -19.60
N MET A 23 -2.71 -15.48 -18.90
CA MET A 23 -1.61 -15.44 -17.94
C MET A 23 -2.06 -15.90 -16.55
N SER A 24 -1.16 -16.61 -15.86
CA SER A 24 -1.37 -16.98 -14.46
C SER A 24 -0.92 -15.86 -13.52
N PRO A 25 -1.51 -15.73 -12.31
CA PRO A 25 -0.91 -14.93 -11.24
C PRO A 25 0.38 -15.54 -10.67
N MET A 26 0.73 -16.77 -11.06
CA MET A 26 1.99 -17.41 -10.71
C MET A 26 3.11 -16.99 -11.67
N LEU A 27 4.35 -17.05 -11.18
CA LEU A 27 5.53 -16.73 -11.99
C LEU A 27 5.83 -17.86 -13.00
N GLU A 28 5.70 -17.54 -14.27
CA GLU A 28 5.88 -18.46 -15.40
C GLU A 28 7.02 -17.99 -16.32
N THR A 29 7.80 -18.93 -16.86
CA THR A 29 8.76 -18.63 -17.93
C THR A 29 8.03 -18.48 -19.27
N PRO A 30 8.63 -17.80 -20.26
CA PRO A 30 8.10 -17.78 -21.63
C PRO A 30 7.85 -19.18 -22.19
N ALA A 31 8.77 -20.12 -22.01
CA ALA A 31 8.61 -21.52 -22.42
C ALA A 31 7.33 -22.18 -21.86
N GLN A 32 6.99 -21.94 -20.59
CA GLN A 32 5.80 -22.51 -19.96
C GLN A 32 4.51 -21.95 -20.58
N VAL A 33 4.46 -20.63 -20.80
CA VAL A 33 3.31 -19.96 -21.41
C VAL A 33 3.20 -20.35 -22.89
N ALA A 34 4.31 -20.38 -23.62
CA ALA A 34 4.39 -20.79 -25.01
C ALA A 34 3.88 -22.22 -25.22
N GLY A 35 4.30 -23.16 -24.37
CA GLY A 35 3.82 -24.53 -24.40
C GLY A 35 2.31 -24.64 -24.11
N ARG A 36 1.77 -23.84 -23.19
CA ARG A 36 0.32 -23.80 -22.91
C ARG A 36 -0.49 -23.20 -24.07
N LEU A 37 0.07 -22.21 -24.77
CA LEU A 37 -0.62 -21.48 -25.84
C LEU A 37 -0.34 -22.03 -27.23
N GLU A 38 0.51 -23.05 -27.36
CA GLU A 38 0.97 -23.62 -28.63
C GLU A 38 1.55 -22.53 -29.57
N ARG A 39 2.38 -21.63 -29.02
CA ARG A 39 3.03 -20.52 -29.74
C ARG A 39 4.56 -20.60 -29.66
N PRO A 40 5.29 -19.95 -30.60
CA PRO A 40 6.73 -19.81 -30.50
C PRO A 40 7.18 -19.12 -29.20
N GLU A 41 8.22 -19.67 -28.55
CA GLU A 41 8.71 -19.15 -27.26
C GLU A 41 9.27 -17.73 -27.36
N ASP A 42 9.97 -17.42 -28.44
CA ASP A 42 10.55 -16.11 -28.73
C ASP A 42 9.46 -15.04 -28.85
N GLU A 43 8.39 -15.33 -29.59
CA GLU A 43 7.23 -14.43 -29.73
C GLU A 43 6.57 -14.16 -28.36
N VAL A 44 6.36 -15.22 -27.57
CA VAL A 44 5.76 -15.12 -26.23
C VAL A 44 6.67 -14.33 -25.29
N ALA A 45 7.99 -14.55 -25.33
CA ALA A 45 8.96 -13.83 -24.53
C ALA A 45 8.96 -12.33 -24.86
N GLU A 46 8.99 -11.95 -26.14
CA GLU A 46 8.93 -10.57 -26.58
C GLU A 46 7.64 -9.89 -26.12
N ARG A 47 6.50 -10.58 -26.26
CA ARG A 47 5.20 -10.06 -25.85
C ARG A 47 5.13 -9.83 -24.34
N MET A 48 5.56 -10.80 -23.55
CA MET A 48 5.56 -10.71 -22.08
C MET A 48 6.49 -9.60 -21.59
N GLU A 49 7.67 -9.43 -22.22
CA GLU A 49 8.59 -8.34 -21.90
C GLU A 49 8.01 -6.96 -22.25
N ALA A 50 7.37 -6.83 -23.41
CA ALA A 50 6.71 -5.58 -23.80
C ALA A 50 5.58 -5.19 -22.82
N MET A 51 4.74 -6.16 -22.43
CA MET A 51 3.67 -5.95 -21.47
C MET A 51 4.21 -5.66 -20.06
N ALA A 52 5.29 -6.32 -19.63
CA ALA A 52 5.96 -5.99 -18.38
C ALA A 52 6.53 -4.57 -18.39
N LYS A 53 7.18 -4.14 -19.48
CA LYS A 53 7.64 -2.75 -19.62
C LYS A 53 6.51 -1.75 -19.54
N LYS A 54 5.34 -2.09 -20.11
CA LYS A 54 4.11 -1.29 -20.04
C LYS A 54 3.43 -1.28 -18.66
N GLY A 55 3.91 -2.09 -17.71
CA GLY A 55 3.34 -2.20 -16.36
C GLY A 55 2.08 -3.06 -16.30
N LEU A 56 1.86 -3.93 -17.29
CA LEU A 56 0.70 -4.83 -17.34
C LEU A 56 1.00 -6.20 -16.73
N LEU A 57 2.27 -6.62 -16.72
CA LEU A 57 2.73 -7.84 -16.06
C LEU A 57 3.85 -7.51 -15.07
N PHE A 58 3.97 -8.31 -14.02
CA PHE A 58 5.18 -8.29 -13.20
C PHE A 58 6.27 -9.12 -13.87
N ARG A 59 7.52 -8.68 -13.76
CA ARG A 59 8.71 -9.40 -14.23
C ARG A 59 9.66 -9.67 -13.07
N LEU A 60 10.07 -10.92 -12.94
CA LEU A 60 11.17 -11.34 -12.09
C LEU A 60 12.35 -11.76 -12.95
N ARG A 61 13.45 -11.02 -12.88
CA ARG A 61 14.71 -11.37 -13.52
C ARG A 61 15.62 -12.12 -12.53
N ARG A 62 16.17 -13.24 -12.98
CA ARG A 62 17.23 -14.01 -12.33
C ARG A 62 18.40 -14.14 -13.32
N PRO A 63 19.62 -14.48 -12.87
CA PRO A 63 20.78 -14.57 -13.77
C PRO A 63 20.53 -15.42 -15.03
N ASP A 64 19.85 -16.55 -14.88
CA ASP A 64 19.68 -17.53 -15.97
C ASP A 64 18.24 -17.62 -16.50
N THR A 65 17.30 -16.83 -15.97
CA THR A 65 15.89 -16.95 -16.35
C THR A 65 15.10 -15.67 -16.07
N VAL A 66 14.04 -15.46 -16.86
CA VAL A 66 13.05 -14.41 -16.62
C VAL A 66 11.68 -15.06 -16.48
N LYS A 67 10.94 -14.65 -15.45
CA LYS A 67 9.58 -15.09 -15.20
C LYS A 67 8.63 -13.91 -15.13
N TYR A 68 7.38 -14.15 -15.48
CA TYR A 68 6.34 -13.13 -15.48
C TYR A 68 5.07 -13.64 -14.82
N ALA A 69 4.25 -12.72 -14.33
CA ALA A 69 2.96 -13.04 -13.74
C ALA A 69 1.93 -11.96 -14.09
N ALA A 70 0.67 -12.39 -14.24
CA ALA A 70 -0.47 -11.50 -14.18
C ALA A 70 -0.55 -10.88 -12.79
N ILE A 71 -0.94 -9.61 -12.73
CA ILE A 71 -1.02 -8.82 -11.50
C ILE A 71 -2.41 -8.24 -11.34
N PRO A 72 -2.87 -8.00 -10.10
CA PRO A 72 -4.13 -7.32 -9.87
C PRO A 72 -4.06 -5.87 -10.37
N TYR A 73 -5.24 -5.27 -10.54
CA TYR A 73 -5.31 -3.86 -10.93
C TYR A 73 -4.70 -2.93 -9.87
N VAL A 74 -5.08 -3.13 -8.60
CA VAL A 74 -4.51 -2.47 -7.41
C VAL A 74 -4.36 -3.56 -6.33
N VAL A 75 -3.20 -3.78 -5.73
CA VAL A 75 -1.91 -3.14 -6.01
C VAL A 75 -1.15 -3.90 -7.12
N GLY A 76 -0.92 -3.26 -8.27
CA GLY A 76 -0.27 -3.86 -9.43
C GLY A 76 -0.28 -2.93 -10.63
N ILE A 77 -1.16 -3.21 -11.61
CA ILE A 77 -1.19 -2.50 -12.90
C ILE A 77 -1.22 -0.98 -12.71
N PHE A 78 -2.06 -0.49 -11.79
CA PHE A 78 -2.18 0.93 -11.50
C PHE A 78 -0.84 1.50 -11.04
N GLU A 79 -0.24 0.96 -9.97
CA GLU A 79 1.06 1.39 -9.44
C GLU A 79 2.17 1.40 -10.50
N PHE A 80 2.12 0.46 -11.45
CA PHE A 80 3.11 0.36 -12.52
C PHE A 80 2.89 1.38 -13.65
N GLN A 81 1.81 2.17 -13.58
CA GLN A 81 1.60 3.34 -14.45
C GLN A 81 2.29 4.61 -13.93
N LEU A 82 3.08 4.55 -12.86
CA LEU A 82 3.78 5.72 -12.32
C LEU A 82 4.53 6.59 -13.38
N PRO A 83 5.22 6.03 -14.40
CA PRO A 83 5.86 6.81 -15.45
C PRO A 83 4.89 7.26 -16.57
N ARG A 84 3.68 6.71 -16.62
CA ARG A 84 2.69 6.91 -17.71
C ARG A 84 1.41 7.63 -17.30
N ILE A 85 1.20 7.85 -16.00
CA ILE A 85 0.01 8.53 -15.50
C ILE A 85 -0.02 9.97 -16.01
N ASP A 86 -1.08 10.29 -16.76
CA ASP A 86 -1.39 11.63 -17.25
C ASP A 86 -2.68 12.18 -16.61
N ALA A 87 -3.03 13.43 -16.92
CA ALA A 87 -4.20 14.09 -16.34
C ALA A 87 -5.55 13.43 -16.74
N GLU A 88 -5.63 12.74 -17.88
CA GLU A 88 -6.86 12.09 -18.29
C GLU A 88 -7.01 10.71 -17.62
N LEU A 89 -5.93 9.92 -17.56
CA LEU A 89 -5.89 8.67 -16.82
C LEU A 89 -6.15 8.93 -15.34
N ALA A 90 -5.60 10.01 -14.79
CA ALA A 90 -5.86 10.41 -13.41
C ALA A 90 -7.34 10.73 -13.13
N ARG A 91 -8.01 11.43 -14.05
CA ARG A 91 -9.45 11.72 -13.96
C ARG A 91 -10.31 10.45 -14.06
N ASP A 92 -9.96 9.54 -14.97
CA ASP A 92 -10.62 8.24 -15.07
C ASP A 92 -10.40 7.39 -13.83
N MET A 93 -9.18 7.39 -13.26
CA MET A 93 -8.87 6.71 -12.00
C MET A 93 -9.68 7.27 -10.84
N GLU A 94 -9.81 8.59 -10.73
CA GLU A 94 -10.63 9.21 -9.69
C GLU A 94 -12.12 8.85 -9.86
N THR A 95 -12.61 8.85 -11.10
CA THR A 95 -13.98 8.44 -11.40
C THR A 95 -14.22 6.97 -11.01
N TYR A 96 -13.29 6.08 -11.37
CA TYR A 96 -13.33 4.66 -10.99
C TYR A 96 -13.26 4.47 -9.47
N TYR A 97 -12.45 5.29 -8.80
CA TYR A 97 -12.38 5.32 -7.35
C TYR A 97 -13.74 5.60 -6.71
N GLN A 98 -14.43 6.66 -7.14
CA GLN A 98 -15.72 7.06 -6.60
C GLN A 98 -16.84 6.07 -6.89
N LEU A 99 -16.86 5.49 -8.11
CA LEU A 99 -17.97 4.67 -8.58
C LEU A 99 -17.87 3.20 -8.17
N ALA A 100 -16.65 2.67 -8.02
CA ALA A 100 -16.43 1.25 -7.78
C ALA A 100 -15.42 1.02 -6.65
N PHE A 101 -14.18 1.43 -6.87
CA PHE A 101 -13.04 0.93 -6.08
C PHE A 101 -13.08 1.33 -4.61
N GLY A 102 -13.54 2.55 -4.28
CA GLY A 102 -13.62 3.06 -2.91
C GLY A 102 -14.57 2.27 -2.00
N ARG A 103 -15.53 1.52 -2.57
CA ARG A 103 -16.44 0.65 -1.81
C ARG A 103 -15.99 -0.81 -1.80
N THR A 104 -15.27 -1.26 -2.83
CA THR A 104 -14.94 -2.68 -3.00
C THR A 104 -13.60 -3.10 -2.39
N ILE A 105 -12.65 -2.17 -2.21
CA ILE A 105 -11.30 -2.55 -1.74
C ILE A 105 -11.30 -3.11 -0.30
N GLN A 106 -12.29 -2.72 0.52
CA GLN A 106 -12.49 -3.23 1.88
C GLN A 106 -13.58 -4.30 1.99
N ALA A 107 -14.07 -4.83 0.86
CA ALA A 107 -15.12 -5.86 0.86
C ALA A 107 -14.59 -7.28 1.19
N HIS A 108 -13.30 -7.41 1.47
CA HIS A 108 -12.59 -8.68 1.67
C HIS A 108 -11.96 -8.72 3.06
N LYS A 109 -11.88 -9.92 3.65
CA LYS A 109 -11.37 -10.11 5.02
C LYS A 109 -9.87 -9.91 5.08
N THR A 110 -9.15 -10.29 4.03
CA THR A 110 -7.70 -10.08 3.92
C THR A 110 -7.43 -8.75 3.21
N PRO A 111 -6.98 -7.69 3.89
CA PRO A 111 -6.58 -6.47 3.19
C PRO A 111 -5.21 -6.61 2.54
N VAL A 112 -4.98 -5.83 1.49
CA VAL A 112 -3.70 -5.79 0.75
C VAL A 112 -2.58 -5.11 1.56
N MET A 113 -2.95 -4.15 2.42
CA MET A 113 -2.03 -3.41 3.28
C MET A 113 -2.51 -3.46 4.72
N ARG A 114 -1.59 -3.22 5.65
CA ARG A 114 -1.85 -3.14 7.09
C ARG A 114 -1.25 -1.87 7.66
N THR A 115 -1.69 -1.44 8.84
CA THR A 115 -1.18 -0.23 9.48
C THR A 115 -0.20 -0.61 10.59
N VAL A 116 0.95 0.04 10.62
CA VAL A 116 1.97 -0.16 11.67
C VAL A 116 2.54 1.20 12.12
N PRO A 117 2.86 1.37 13.41
CA PRO A 117 3.51 2.58 13.90
C PRO A 117 5.00 2.65 13.52
N VAL A 118 5.55 3.87 13.43
CA VAL A 118 6.94 4.13 13.01
C VAL A 118 7.95 3.88 14.11
N ASN A 119 7.69 4.36 15.33
CA ASN A 119 8.64 4.34 16.43
C ASN A 119 8.03 3.70 17.67
N ARG A 120 8.77 2.78 18.31
CA ARG A 120 8.29 1.85 19.33
C ARG A 120 8.57 2.25 20.78
N GLU A 121 9.55 3.11 21.05
CA GLU A 121 9.83 3.51 22.45
C GLU A 121 8.61 4.19 23.10
N LEU A 122 7.69 4.70 22.29
CA LEU A 122 6.44 5.36 22.69
C LEU A 122 5.21 4.42 22.72
N VAL A 123 5.36 3.12 22.40
CA VAL A 123 4.24 2.25 21.98
C VAL A 123 3.95 1.10 22.93
N SER A 124 4.92 0.57 23.69
CA SER A 124 4.70 -0.53 24.65
C SER A 124 5.99 -0.94 25.36
N LYS A 125 5.90 -1.43 26.60
CA LYS A 125 7.00 -2.09 27.33
C LYS A 125 7.27 -3.55 26.86
N TRP A 126 6.46 -4.10 25.96
CA TRP A 126 6.49 -5.51 25.55
C TRP A 126 7.28 -5.71 24.24
N PRO A 127 7.91 -6.89 24.03
CA PRO A 127 8.56 -7.22 22.77
C PRO A 127 7.51 -7.34 21.64
N VAL A 128 7.74 -6.61 20.56
CA VAL A 128 6.84 -6.59 19.39
C VAL A 128 7.49 -7.32 18.21
N ALA A 129 6.69 -8.10 17.46
CA ALA A 129 7.17 -8.88 16.32
C ALA A 129 7.84 -7.99 15.25
N PRO A 130 8.96 -8.40 14.62
CA PRO A 130 9.73 -7.57 13.67
C PRO A 130 8.91 -6.96 12.53
N TYR A 131 7.89 -7.68 12.05
CA TYR A 131 7.02 -7.23 10.97
C TYR A 131 6.05 -6.13 11.40
N GLU A 132 5.96 -5.75 12.66
CA GLU A 132 5.11 -4.64 13.12
C GLU A 132 5.90 -3.37 13.45
N ASP A 133 7.16 -3.30 13.02
CA ASP A 133 8.03 -2.13 13.17
C ASP A 133 8.41 -1.61 11.79
N VAL A 134 8.23 -0.32 11.54
CA VAL A 134 8.74 0.26 10.31
C VAL A 134 10.25 0.16 10.24
N LEU A 135 10.96 0.53 11.30
CA LEU A 135 12.43 0.56 11.29
C LEU A 135 13.00 -0.85 11.17
N LYS A 136 12.43 -1.83 11.88
CA LYS A 136 12.89 -3.23 11.77
C LYS A 136 12.60 -3.82 10.40
N ILE A 137 11.42 -3.54 9.81
CA ILE A 137 11.13 -3.95 8.42
C ILE A 137 12.22 -3.43 7.49
N LEU A 138 12.62 -2.16 7.61
CA LEU A 138 13.63 -1.54 6.75
C LEU A 138 15.02 -2.17 6.93
N GLU A 139 15.42 -2.43 8.17
CA GLU A 139 16.71 -3.08 8.48
C GLU A 139 16.83 -4.49 7.92
N ASP A 140 15.71 -5.21 7.81
CA ASP A 140 15.70 -6.56 7.26
C ASP A 140 15.73 -6.57 5.72
N GLN A 141 15.68 -5.41 5.05
CA GLN A 141 15.73 -5.32 3.59
C GLN A 141 17.15 -5.27 3.03
N LYS A 142 17.41 -6.06 2.00
CA LYS A 142 18.68 -6.06 1.25
C LYS A 142 18.67 -5.09 0.06
N THR A 143 17.52 -4.98 -0.60
CA THR A 143 17.34 -4.15 -1.79
C THR A 143 16.13 -3.26 -1.56
N ILE A 144 16.33 -1.95 -1.64
CA ILE A 144 15.28 -0.95 -1.45
C ILE A 144 15.30 -0.01 -2.65
N ALA A 145 14.13 0.23 -3.23
CA ALA A 145 13.90 1.30 -4.17
C ALA A 145 12.93 2.32 -3.56
N LEU A 146 13.13 3.56 -3.95
CA LEU A 146 12.28 4.68 -3.60
C LEU A 146 11.62 5.22 -4.87
N ALA A 147 10.32 5.43 -4.78
CA ALA A 147 9.49 5.90 -5.86
C ALA A 147 8.52 6.99 -5.40
N ASP A 148 8.01 7.74 -6.36
CA ASP A 148 6.89 8.66 -6.16
C ASP A 148 5.62 7.91 -5.75
N CYS A 149 4.85 8.48 -4.82
CA CYS A 149 3.54 7.96 -4.45
C CYS A 149 2.55 8.17 -5.60
N ILE A 150 2.20 7.08 -6.29
CA ILE A 150 1.28 7.14 -7.43
C ILE A 150 -0.09 7.71 -7.05
N CYS A 151 -0.61 7.40 -5.86
CA CYS A 151 -1.92 7.90 -5.42
C CYS A 151 -1.90 9.43 -5.30
N ARG A 152 -0.83 9.99 -4.74
CA ARG A 152 -0.64 11.44 -4.59
C ARG A 152 -0.39 12.11 -5.94
N LYS A 153 0.44 11.51 -6.80
CA LYS A 153 0.68 11.98 -8.17
C LYS A 153 -0.62 12.02 -8.97
N THR A 154 -1.43 10.96 -8.88
CA THR A 154 -2.74 10.84 -9.53
C THR A 154 -3.71 11.90 -9.02
N ALA A 155 -3.81 12.09 -7.70
CA ALA A 155 -4.66 13.13 -7.12
C ALA A 155 -4.30 14.52 -7.66
N ARG A 156 -3.01 14.88 -7.69
CA ARG A 156 -2.51 16.16 -8.22
C ARG A 156 -2.87 16.36 -9.69
N LEU A 157 -2.64 15.34 -10.51
CA LEU A 157 -2.98 15.36 -11.95
C LEU A 157 -4.49 15.47 -12.20
N ALA A 158 -5.32 15.01 -11.26
CA ALA A 158 -6.77 15.14 -11.29
C ALA A 158 -7.27 16.49 -10.72
N GLY A 159 -6.37 17.42 -10.35
CA GLY A 159 -6.74 18.74 -9.82
C GLY A 159 -7.12 18.76 -8.34
N ARG A 160 -6.71 17.76 -7.56
CA ARG A 160 -6.93 17.69 -6.11
C ARG A 160 -5.66 17.22 -5.38
N GLY A 161 -5.74 17.00 -4.07
CA GLY A 161 -4.68 16.36 -3.28
C GLY A 161 -4.06 17.30 -2.26
N CYS A 162 -2.80 17.07 -1.92
CA CYS A 162 -2.09 17.80 -0.88
C CYS A 162 -0.61 18.02 -1.19
N ASP A 163 0.02 18.86 -0.38
CA ASP A 163 1.42 19.27 -0.51
C ASP A 163 2.39 18.33 0.20
N LYS A 164 1.92 17.19 0.72
CA LYS A 164 2.77 16.19 1.36
C LYS A 164 3.86 15.68 0.39
N PRO A 165 5.05 15.27 0.87
CA PRO A 165 6.19 14.89 0.03
C PRO A 165 5.80 13.82 -1.00
N LEU A 166 6.26 13.88 -2.26
CA LEU A 166 5.82 12.91 -3.28
C LEU A 166 6.59 11.59 -3.22
N GLU A 167 7.91 11.67 -3.07
CA GLU A 167 8.82 10.53 -3.03
C GLU A 167 8.68 9.82 -1.66
N THR A 168 7.71 8.93 -1.49
CA THR A 168 7.43 8.25 -0.20
C THR A 168 7.05 6.78 -0.34
N CYS A 169 7.17 6.20 -1.54
CA CYS A 169 6.86 4.79 -1.79
C CYS A 169 8.15 3.97 -1.68
N LEU A 170 8.25 3.14 -0.65
CA LEU A 170 9.37 2.23 -0.45
C LEU A 170 9.01 0.86 -1.05
N VAL A 171 9.89 0.32 -1.87
CA VAL A 171 9.68 -0.95 -2.57
C VAL A 171 10.87 -1.86 -2.29
N PHE A 172 10.65 -3.15 -2.08
CA PHE A 172 11.68 -4.04 -1.57
C PHE A 172 11.94 -5.27 -2.46
N GLY A 173 13.17 -5.79 -2.38
CA GLY A 173 13.59 -7.02 -3.04
C GLY A 173 13.34 -7.00 -4.56
N SER A 174 12.76 -8.06 -5.11
CA SER A 174 12.49 -8.15 -6.55
C SER A 174 11.53 -7.09 -7.09
N HIS A 175 10.68 -6.52 -6.23
CA HIS A 175 9.82 -5.41 -6.64
C HIS A 175 10.64 -4.13 -6.77
N ALA A 176 11.66 -3.93 -5.91
CA ALA A 176 12.58 -2.80 -6.03
C ALA A 176 13.31 -2.84 -7.38
N ASP A 177 13.84 -4.01 -7.73
CA ASP A 177 14.51 -4.24 -9.02
C ASP A 177 13.57 -3.93 -10.19
N TYR A 178 12.35 -4.47 -10.15
CA TYR A 178 11.34 -4.20 -11.17
C TYR A 178 11.02 -2.70 -11.30
N TYR A 179 10.92 -1.97 -10.19
CA TYR A 179 10.66 -0.52 -10.24
C TYR A 179 11.81 0.25 -10.89
N VAL A 180 13.06 -0.04 -10.52
CA VAL A 180 14.23 0.65 -11.08
C VAL A 180 14.41 0.30 -12.56
N GLU A 181 14.31 -0.98 -12.93
CA GLU A 181 14.44 -1.45 -14.31
C GLU A 181 13.39 -0.84 -15.26
N ASN A 182 12.22 -0.46 -14.74
CA ASN A 182 11.14 0.16 -15.51
C ASN A 182 11.08 1.69 -15.35
N GLY A 183 12.12 2.32 -14.78
CA GLY A 183 12.22 3.78 -14.65
C GLY A 183 11.19 4.39 -13.69
N MET A 184 10.71 3.61 -12.72
CA MET A 184 9.69 4.04 -11.76
C MET A 184 10.28 4.51 -10.42
N GLY A 185 11.55 4.23 -10.17
CA GLY A 185 12.21 4.62 -8.94
C GLY A 185 13.72 4.48 -9.02
N ARG A 186 14.38 4.69 -7.88
CA ARG A 186 15.84 4.60 -7.73
C ARG A 186 16.20 3.76 -6.52
N TYR A 187 17.32 3.05 -6.58
CA TYR A 187 17.84 2.36 -5.40
C TYR A 187 18.25 3.35 -4.31
N ILE A 188 18.03 2.97 -3.06
CA ILE A 188 18.41 3.75 -1.88
C ILE A 188 19.00 2.85 -0.79
N THR A 189 19.71 3.46 0.16
CA THR A 189 20.24 2.76 1.33
C THR A 189 19.18 2.58 2.42
N VAL A 190 19.43 1.68 3.38
CA VAL A 190 18.58 1.53 4.57
C VAL A 190 18.49 2.84 5.37
N GLU A 191 19.60 3.57 5.51
CA GLU A 191 19.63 4.85 6.23
C GLU A 191 18.80 5.93 5.53
N GLU A 192 18.87 6.00 4.20
CA GLU A 192 18.00 6.86 3.42
C GLU A 192 16.53 6.44 3.57
N ALA A 193 16.22 5.14 3.57
CA ALA A 193 14.86 4.64 3.76
C ALA A 193 14.30 5.00 5.15
N LYS A 194 15.13 4.93 6.20
CA LYS A 194 14.77 5.38 7.56
C LYS A 194 14.49 6.89 7.58
N ALA A 195 15.29 7.70 6.88
CA ALA A 195 15.03 9.13 6.73
C ALA A 195 13.73 9.41 5.96
N VAL A 196 13.42 8.63 4.91
CA VAL A 196 12.12 8.68 4.20
C VAL A 196 10.96 8.36 5.15
N ALA A 197 11.12 7.37 6.02
CA ALA A 197 10.09 7.00 6.97
C ALA A 197 9.80 8.13 7.96
N ARG A 198 10.85 8.70 8.57
CA ARG A 198 10.73 9.82 9.52
C ARG A 198 10.10 11.07 8.90
N ARG A 199 10.60 11.53 7.75
CA ARG A 199 10.01 12.71 7.07
C ARG A 199 8.54 12.51 6.70
N SER A 200 8.16 11.27 6.40
CA SER A 200 6.79 10.94 6.01
C SER A 200 5.86 10.97 7.24
N GLU A 201 6.32 10.43 8.36
CA GLU A 201 5.65 10.55 9.64
C GLU A 201 5.50 12.02 10.08
N GLU A 202 6.57 12.80 10.02
CA GLU A 202 6.58 14.24 10.32
C GLU A 202 5.58 15.01 9.43
N ALA A 203 5.42 14.57 8.18
CA ALA A 203 4.41 15.09 7.26
C ALA A 203 2.99 14.57 7.55
N GLY A 204 2.77 13.76 8.58
CA GLY A 204 1.49 13.17 8.96
C GLY A 204 1.02 12.09 7.99
N LEU A 205 1.93 11.21 7.55
CA LEU A 205 1.62 10.07 6.69
C LEU A 205 1.61 8.77 7.50
N VAL A 206 0.56 7.97 7.32
CA VAL A 206 0.41 6.65 7.94
C VAL A 206 1.26 5.63 7.19
N MET A 207 2.08 4.88 7.91
CA MET A 207 2.87 3.80 7.34
C MET A 207 2.04 2.56 7.11
N GLN A 208 2.07 2.08 5.87
CA GLN A 208 1.28 0.95 5.41
C GLN A 208 2.15 -0.05 4.64
N PRO A 209 2.81 -1.01 5.32
CA PRO A 209 3.44 -2.14 4.65
C PRO A 209 2.37 -3.01 3.98
N PHE A 210 2.78 -3.70 2.91
CA PHE A 210 1.98 -4.81 2.40
C PHE A 210 1.68 -5.81 3.51
N ASN A 211 0.50 -6.43 3.41
CA ASN A 211 0.01 -7.36 4.42
C ASN A 211 0.71 -8.72 4.32
N SER A 212 1.98 -8.76 4.71
CA SER A 212 2.80 -9.97 4.81
C SER A 212 3.92 -9.78 5.84
N GLN A 213 4.46 -10.90 6.33
CA GLN A 213 5.68 -10.92 7.15
C GLN A 213 6.92 -10.59 6.30
N LYS A 214 7.01 -11.18 5.09
CA LYS A 214 7.98 -10.78 4.06
C LYS A 214 7.40 -9.63 3.23
N VAL A 215 7.65 -8.41 3.68
CA VAL A 215 7.10 -7.19 3.09
C VAL A 215 7.75 -6.90 1.73
N GLY A 216 6.94 -6.73 0.68
CA GLY A 216 7.41 -6.38 -0.68
C GLY A 216 7.51 -4.88 -0.96
N GLY A 217 6.99 -4.07 -0.04
CA GLY A 217 6.95 -2.61 -0.13
C GLY A 217 6.16 -1.99 1.02
N MET A 218 6.29 -0.69 1.18
CA MET A 218 5.66 0.09 2.23
C MET A 218 5.28 1.45 1.69
N CYS A 219 4.01 1.81 1.86
CA CYS A 219 3.49 3.11 1.49
C CYS A 219 3.44 4.05 2.69
N SER A 220 3.66 5.34 2.46
CA SER A 220 3.34 6.41 3.42
C SER A 220 2.14 7.20 2.93
N CYS A 221 0.97 6.90 3.51
CA CYS A 221 -0.34 7.26 2.98
C CYS A 221 -1.00 8.41 3.75
N CYS A 222 -1.83 9.18 3.06
CA CYS A 222 -2.69 10.22 3.62
C CYS A 222 -4.16 9.95 3.29
N GLY A 223 -5.06 10.38 4.18
CA GLY A 223 -6.51 10.16 4.05
C GLY A 223 -7.18 10.96 2.92
N ASP A 224 -6.45 11.86 2.28
CA ASP A 224 -6.93 12.71 1.18
C ASP A 224 -6.59 12.15 -0.21
N CYS A 225 -5.46 11.47 -0.39
CA CYS A 225 -4.96 11.01 -1.69
C CYS A 225 -5.00 9.48 -1.84
N CYS A 226 -4.62 8.73 -0.80
CA CYS A 226 -4.48 7.28 -0.88
C CYS A 226 -5.84 6.61 -1.08
N GLY A 227 -5.98 5.79 -2.13
CA GLY A 227 -7.23 5.05 -2.37
C GLY A 227 -7.63 4.15 -1.19
N VAL A 228 -6.66 3.57 -0.49
CA VAL A 228 -6.94 2.67 0.64
C VAL A 228 -7.41 3.44 1.87
N LEU A 229 -6.69 4.50 2.28
CA LEU A 229 -7.08 5.28 3.45
C LEU A 229 -8.36 6.07 3.21
N ARG A 230 -8.55 6.64 2.02
CA ARG A 230 -9.81 7.29 1.65
C ARG A 230 -10.98 6.31 1.75
N SER A 231 -10.77 5.05 1.36
CA SER A 231 -11.83 4.03 1.40
C SER A 231 -12.15 3.64 2.83
N LEU A 232 -11.13 3.43 3.67
CA LEU A 232 -11.31 3.20 5.10
C LEU A 232 -12.05 4.36 5.75
N LYS A 233 -11.63 5.60 5.50
CA LYS A 233 -12.22 6.80 6.11
C LYS A 233 -13.73 6.94 5.84
N LEU A 234 -14.23 6.42 4.72
CA LEU A 234 -15.66 6.41 4.38
C LEU A 234 -16.49 5.40 5.17
N GLN A 235 -15.86 4.43 5.83
CA GLN A 235 -16.55 3.44 6.65
C GLN A 235 -17.01 4.08 7.98
N PRO A 236 -18.14 3.62 8.55
CA PRO A 236 -18.53 4.01 9.89
C PRO A 236 -17.52 3.52 10.94
N LYS A 237 -16.98 2.30 10.75
CA LYS A 237 -16.06 1.63 11.67
C LYS A 237 -14.77 1.15 10.97
N PRO A 238 -13.87 2.04 10.52
CA PRO A 238 -12.66 1.62 9.80
C PRO A 238 -11.72 0.74 10.64
N ALA A 239 -11.79 0.78 11.97
CA ALA A 239 -10.99 -0.07 12.84
C ALA A 239 -11.27 -1.57 12.64
N GLU A 240 -12.48 -1.94 12.22
CA GLU A 240 -12.86 -3.34 11.94
C GLU A 240 -12.30 -3.84 10.59
N ALA A 241 -11.98 -2.93 9.66
CA ALA A 241 -11.51 -3.26 8.31
C ALA A 241 -9.98 -3.19 8.17
N VAL A 242 -9.29 -2.56 9.12
CA VAL A 242 -7.83 -2.45 9.11
C VAL A 242 -7.19 -3.59 9.90
N GLN A 243 -6.06 -4.10 9.42
CA GLN A 243 -5.21 -4.96 10.22
C GLN A 243 -4.17 -4.10 10.97
N SER A 244 -4.39 -3.94 12.27
CA SER A 244 -3.49 -3.28 13.22
C SER A 244 -3.69 -3.91 14.61
N ASN A 245 -2.58 -4.18 15.29
CA ASN A 245 -2.56 -4.76 16.63
C ASN A 245 -2.53 -3.71 17.74
N TYR A 246 -2.75 -2.44 17.39
CA TYR A 246 -2.67 -1.32 18.31
C TYR A 246 -3.90 -0.42 18.19
N PHE A 247 -4.20 0.27 19.28
CA PHE A 247 -5.12 1.41 19.33
C PHE A 247 -4.51 2.52 20.18
N ALA A 248 -4.98 3.75 20.00
CA ALA A 248 -4.50 4.90 20.76
C ALA A 248 -5.33 5.09 22.03
N VAL A 249 -4.67 5.53 23.11
CA VAL A 249 -5.30 5.97 24.36
C VAL A 249 -4.68 7.29 24.82
N VAL A 250 -5.37 7.95 25.75
CA VAL A 250 -5.00 9.27 26.27
C VAL A 250 -4.77 9.17 27.78
N ASP A 251 -3.71 9.79 28.25
CA ASP A 251 -3.50 10.14 29.65
C ASP A 251 -4.15 11.50 29.92
N GLU A 252 -5.27 11.50 30.64
CA GLU A 252 -6.08 12.70 30.88
C GLU A 252 -5.33 13.73 31.74
N GLU A 253 -4.44 13.30 32.63
CA GLU A 253 -3.69 14.19 33.53
C GLU A 253 -2.60 14.98 32.80
N LEU A 254 -2.05 14.39 31.73
CA LEU A 254 -1.03 15.03 30.89
C LEU A 254 -1.63 15.80 29.71
N CYS A 255 -2.91 15.58 29.41
CA CYS A 255 -3.55 16.17 28.24
C CYS A 255 -3.77 17.68 28.43
N ALA A 256 -3.28 18.47 27.48
CA ALA A 256 -3.46 19.92 27.50
C ALA A 256 -4.60 20.41 26.59
N GLY A 257 -5.42 19.51 26.02
CA GLY A 257 -6.53 19.89 25.14
C GLY A 257 -6.11 20.61 23.84
N CYS A 258 -4.83 20.56 23.45
CA CYS A 258 -4.26 21.42 22.40
C CYS A 258 -4.62 21.06 20.95
N GLU A 259 -5.50 20.08 20.73
CA GLU A 259 -6.03 19.64 19.42
C GLU A 259 -5.02 19.16 18.36
N THR A 260 -3.70 19.17 18.64
CA THR A 260 -2.67 18.75 17.66
C THR A 260 -2.91 17.31 17.15
N CYS A 261 -3.36 16.40 18.02
CA CYS A 261 -3.71 15.03 17.65
C CYS A 261 -4.96 14.94 16.76
N VAL A 262 -5.90 15.88 16.87
CA VAL A 262 -7.10 15.98 16.01
C VAL A 262 -6.68 16.28 14.58
N GLU A 263 -5.84 17.31 14.37
CA GLU A 263 -5.35 17.70 13.04
C GLU A 263 -4.56 16.59 12.34
N ARG A 264 -3.84 15.80 13.13
CA ARG A 264 -2.97 14.72 12.62
C ARG A 264 -3.73 13.46 12.25
N CYS A 265 -4.89 13.23 12.86
CA CYS A 265 -5.64 12.00 12.69
C CYS A 265 -6.25 11.87 11.29
N GLN A 266 -5.73 10.92 10.49
CA GLN A 266 -6.22 10.69 9.12
C GLN A 266 -7.62 10.06 9.05
N MET A 267 -8.14 9.56 10.17
CA MET A 267 -9.40 8.83 10.28
C MET A 267 -10.46 9.60 11.08
N GLU A 268 -10.20 10.84 11.51
CA GLU A 268 -11.12 11.61 12.36
C GLU A 268 -11.55 10.81 13.61
N ALA A 269 -10.60 10.07 14.18
CA ALA A 269 -10.81 9.23 15.35
C ALA A 269 -10.52 9.95 16.68
N VAL A 270 -10.17 11.23 16.64
CA VAL A 270 -9.80 12.02 17.82
C VAL A 270 -10.67 13.27 17.85
N ALA A 271 -11.25 13.56 19.01
CA ALA A 271 -11.95 14.80 19.32
C ALA A 271 -11.44 15.35 20.66
N VAL A 272 -11.82 16.58 21.02
CA VAL A 272 -11.59 17.12 22.37
C VAL A 272 -12.95 17.34 23.03
N ALA A 273 -13.10 16.83 24.26
CA ALA A 273 -14.26 17.02 25.10
C ALA A 273 -13.79 17.39 26.51
N GLU A 274 -14.36 18.43 27.10
CA GLU A 274 -13.97 18.91 28.44
C GLU A 274 -12.45 19.14 28.58
N ASP A 275 -11.85 19.76 27.56
CA ASP A 275 -10.42 20.07 27.47
C ASP A 275 -9.47 18.84 27.42
N VAL A 276 -10.02 17.63 27.23
CA VAL A 276 -9.24 16.39 27.11
C VAL A 276 -9.50 15.71 25.76
N ALA A 277 -8.46 15.13 25.16
CA ALA A 277 -8.60 14.36 23.93
C ALA A 277 -9.34 13.04 24.19
N VAL A 278 -10.31 12.72 23.33
CA VAL A 278 -11.09 11.47 23.37
C VAL A 278 -10.88 10.72 22.05
N ILE A 279 -10.71 9.40 22.15
CA ILE A 279 -10.46 8.52 21.01
C ILE A 279 -11.70 7.68 20.69
N ASP A 280 -12.19 7.80 19.46
CA ASP A 280 -13.17 6.88 18.89
C ASP A 280 -12.46 5.60 18.42
N LEU A 281 -12.61 4.53 19.20
CA LEU A 281 -11.99 3.23 18.92
C LEU A 281 -12.58 2.53 17.69
N ASP A 282 -13.81 2.85 17.27
CA ASP A 282 -14.37 2.32 16.01
C ASP A 282 -13.65 2.95 14.79
N ARG A 283 -13.04 4.13 14.98
CA ARG A 283 -12.31 4.86 13.92
C ARG A 283 -10.79 4.76 14.01
N CYS A 284 -10.25 4.44 15.18
CA CYS A 284 -8.81 4.40 15.41
C CYS A 284 -8.15 3.21 14.71
N ILE A 285 -7.30 3.49 13.72
CA ILE A 285 -6.57 2.46 12.97
C ILE A 285 -5.20 2.09 13.56
N GLY A 286 -4.87 2.60 14.76
CA GLY A 286 -3.61 2.30 15.45
C GLY A 286 -2.35 2.81 14.76
N CYS A 287 -2.42 3.91 14.00
CA CYS A 287 -1.27 4.41 13.23
C CYS A 287 -0.19 5.13 14.05
N GLY A 288 -0.52 5.61 15.26
CA GLY A 288 0.43 6.26 16.16
C GLY A 288 0.80 7.71 15.82
N LEU A 289 0.25 8.33 14.76
CA LEU A 289 0.57 9.74 14.42
C LEU A 289 0.21 10.73 15.54
N CYS A 290 -0.81 10.42 16.34
CA CYS A 290 -1.19 11.22 17.50
C CYS A 290 -0.17 11.10 18.66
N VAL A 291 0.53 9.97 18.77
CA VAL A 291 1.57 9.75 19.78
C VAL A 291 2.78 10.61 19.50
N THR A 292 3.32 10.53 18.28
CA THR A 292 4.59 11.19 17.95
C THR A 292 4.48 12.71 17.76
N THR A 293 3.25 13.23 17.69
CA THR A 293 2.99 14.68 17.58
C THR A 293 2.57 15.34 18.90
N CYS A 294 2.28 14.57 19.96
CA CYS A 294 1.72 15.11 21.20
C CYS A 294 2.82 15.84 22.00
N PRO A 295 2.70 17.16 22.22
CA PRO A 295 3.76 17.93 22.89
C PRO A 295 3.90 17.63 24.39
N THR A 296 2.84 17.09 25.01
CA THR A 296 2.83 16.73 26.44
C THR A 296 2.97 15.24 26.68
N GLU A 297 3.21 14.45 25.61
CA GLU A 297 3.34 12.99 25.68
C GLU A 297 2.10 12.28 26.28
N ALA A 298 0.93 12.93 26.26
CA ALA A 298 -0.34 12.40 26.77
C ALA A 298 -0.92 11.27 25.91
N MET A 299 -0.45 11.10 24.68
CA MET A 299 -0.93 10.08 23.74
C MET A 299 -0.03 8.86 23.80
N ARG A 300 -0.60 7.65 23.91
CA ARG A 300 0.15 6.39 23.77
C ARG A 300 -0.60 5.39 22.89
N LEU A 301 0.11 4.41 22.37
CA LEU A 301 -0.51 3.23 21.77
C LEU A 301 -0.60 2.13 22.82
N GLU A 302 -1.70 1.39 22.82
CA GLU A 302 -1.85 0.16 23.56
C GLU A 302 -1.99 -1.01 22.60
N ARG A 303 -1.43 -2.15 22.99
CA ARG A 303 -1.53 -3.39 22.22
C ARG A 303 -2.88 -4.03 22.52
N LYS A 304 -3.54 -4.53 21.48
CA LYS A 304 -4.78 -5.30 21.61
C LYS A 304 -4.59 -6.57 22.45
N PRO A 305 -5.65 -7.11 23.07
CA PRO A 305 -5.65 -8.41 23.72
C PRO A 305 -5.11 -9.52 22.81
N GLU A 306 -4.55 -10.59 23.39
CA GLU A 306 -3.85 -11.64 22.63
C GLU A 306 -4.74 -12.32 21.58
N GLU A 307 -6.00 -12.52 21.93
CA GLU A 307 -7.09 -13.07 21.13
C GLU A 307 -7.48 -12.21 19.91
N GLU A 308 -7.15 -10.92 19.92
CA GLU A 308 -7.42 -9.98 18.82
C GLU A 308 -6.18 -9.72 17.94
N LEU A 309 -5.04 -10.31 18.29
CA LEU A 309 -3.81 -10.09 17.54
C LEU A 309 -3.87 -10.73 16.16
N TYR A 310 -3.60 -9.90 15.17
CA TYR A 310 -3.47 -10.32 13.79
C TYR A 310 -2.02 -10.67 13.46
N VAL A 311 -1.82 -11.85 12.87
CA VAL A 311 -0.54 -12.28 12.29
C VAL A 311 -0.65 -12.23 10.77
N PRO A 312 0.15 -11.41 10.07
CA PRO A 312 0.07 -11.32 8.62
C PRO A 312 0.53 -12.63 7.95
N PRO A 313 0.06 -12.93 6.72
CA PRO A 313 0.54 -14.05 5.91
C PRO A 313 2.06 -14.06 5.78
N LYS A 314 2.68 -15.22 5.56
CA LYS A 314 4.15 -15.34 5.50
C LYS A 314 4.75 -14.61 4.30
N SER A 315 4.00 -14.46 3.21
CA SER A 315 4.45 -13.83 1.97
C SER A 315 3.33 -13.10 1.23
N GLY A 316 3.68 -12.15 0.36
CA GLY A 316 2.69 -11.47 -0.48
C GLY A 316 1.92 -12.41 -1.42
N MET A 317 2.54 -13.53 -1.84
CA MET A 317 1.86 -14.56 -2.62
C MET A 317 0.72 -15.20 -1.82
N GLU A 318 0.96 -15.51 -0.55
CA GLU A 318 -0.06 -16.07 0.35
C GLU A 318 -1.20 -15.06 0.59
N THR A 319 -0.87 -13.77 0.78
CA THR A 319 -1.85 -12.69 0.87
C THR A 319 -2.77 -12.65 -0.36
N TYR A 320 -2.20 -12.69 -1.56
CA TYR A 320 -2.99 -12.68 -2.79
C TYR A 320 -3.78 -13.97 -3.04
N LEU A 321 -3.26 -15.12 -2.62
CA LEU A 321 -4.00 -16.39 -2.65
C LEU A 321 -5.23 -16.32 -1.74
N ASN A 322 -5.08 -15.82 -0.51
CA ASN A 322 -6.20 -15.62 0.41
C ASN A 322 -7.26 -14.69 -0.19
N ILE A 323 -6.85 -13.56 -0.76
CA ILE A 323 -7.75 -12.63 -1.45
C ILE A 323 -8.45 -13.30 -2.65
N ALA A 324 -7.76 -14.14 -3.41
CA ALA A 324 -8.35 -14.85 -4.54
C ALA A 324 -9.41 -15.87 -4.10
N ILE A 325 -9.15 -16.62 -3.03
CA ILE A 325 -10.11 -17.56 -2.41
C ILE A 325 -11.33 -16.80 -1.88
N GLU A 326 -11.14 -15.69 -1.16
CA GLU A 326 -12.24 -14.85 -0.65
C GLU A 326 -13.12 -14.27 -1.77
N ARG A 327 -12.58 -14.16 -3.00
CA ARG A 327 -13.29 -13.70 -4.19
C ARG A 327 -13.93 -14.83 -5.00
N GLY A 328 -13.82 -16.08 -4.57
CA GLY A 328 -14.31 -17.25 -5.30
C GLY A 328 -13.59 -17.48 -6.64
N LYS A 329 -12.33 -17.07 -6.74
CA LYS A 329 -11.50 -17.21 -7.96
C LYS A 329 -10.59 -18.43 -7.95
N LEU A 330 -10.51 -19.14 -6.83
CA LEU A 330 -9.74 -20.36 -6.60
C LEU A 330 -10.52 -21.34 -5.75
#